data_AF-A0A1A7NS79-F1
#
_entry.id   AF-A0A1A7NS79-F1
#
_cell.length_a   1.000
_cell.length_b   1.000
_cell.length_c   1.000
_cell.angle_alpha   90.00
_cell.angle_beta   90.00
_cell.angle_gamma   90.00
#
_symmetry.space_group_name_H-M   'P 1'
#
loop_
_entity.id
_entity.type
_entity.pdbx_description
1 polymer ?
#
loop_
_entity_poly.entity_id
_entity_poly.type
_entity_poly.pdbx_seq_one_letter_code
_entity_poly.pdbx_strand_id
1 'polypeptide(L)'
;MLIKLDRSFFMYLTLMLSISFNVFAKDESSGDEIVPADDCAPCERLDLIDAILGVNTWEKVSNYSDKQSDFYKDVVLNSIPGEEGNDPDAVAKMKEFIKGNTIIGTLESGIETNKTDISGNKTSITDNKNAIDANRIVITNNTNAINANRTVIENHEDRIQQLESRKLNLDKQINQLHRDIKSLDDRLASGIAASNAMAGLVSATKDGKSMIAVGLGTYRDRSAIAIGISRLSDNGRWKAKFSFATGMNGSNKDLSTSTSIGYQF
;
A
#
# COMPACT_ATOMS: atom_id res chain seq x y z
N MET A 1 32.74 2.14 28.33
CA MET A 1 34.05 2.60 28.83
C MET A 1 35.09 1.59 28.35
N LEU A 2 35.53 1.75 27.08
CA LEU A 2 36.54 0.88 26.47
C LEU A 2 37.91 1.47 26.84
N ILE A 3 38.67 0.75 27.65
CA ILE A 3 40.06 1.09 27.94
C ILE A 3 40.80 1.00 26.60
N LYS A 4 41.18 2.15 26.02
CA LYS A 4 42.12 2.19 24.89
C LYS A 4 43.46 1.71 25.42
N LEU A 5 43.72 0.41 25.36
CA LEU A 5 45.10 -0.08 25.39
C LEU A 5 45.72 0.33 24.06
N ASP A 6 46.59 1.34 24.12
CA ASP A 6 47.34 1.81 22.97
C ASP A 6 48.26 0.69 22.45
N ARG A 7 48.46 0.61 21.12
CA ARG A 7 49.30 -0.40 20.45
C ARG A 7 50.72 -0.46 21.05
N SER A 8 51.16 0.67 21.57
CA SER A 8 52.37 0.85 22.36
C SER A 8 52.48 -0.17 23.50
N PHE A 9 51.41 -0.47 24.25
CA PHE A 9 51.47 -1.31 25.44
C PHE A 9 51.88 -2.77 25.15
N PHE A 10 51.39 -3.36 24.05
CA PHE A 10 51.74 -4.74 23.68
C PHE A 10 53.14 -4.85 23.06
N MET A 11 53.56 -3.85 22.28
CA MET A 11 54.95 -3.75 21.80
C MET A 11 55.93 -3.53 22.95
N TYR A 12 55.58 -2.68 23.92
CA TYR A 12 56.45 -2.44 25.08
C TYR A 12 56.50 -3.65 26.01
N LEU A 13 55.44 -4.46 26.13
CA LEU A 13 55.47 -5.68 26.94
C LEU A 13 56.41 -6.73 26.33
N THR A 14 56.34 -6.96 25.01
CA THR A 14 57.25 -7.89 24.31
C THR A 14 58.69 -7.38 24.30
N LEU A 15 58.89 -6.08 24.08
CA LEU A 15 60.21 -5.45 24.18
C LEU A 15 60.75 -5.53 25.62
N MET A 16 59.92 -5.29 26.63
CA MET A 16 60.27 -5.43 28.05
C MET A 16 60.61 -6.86 28.42
N LEU A 17 59.88 -7.87 27.91
CA LEU A 17 60.29 -9.26 28.08
C LEU A 17 61.66 -9.47 27.40
N SER A 18 61.85 -9.11 26.12
CA SER A 18 63.13 -9.32 25.43
C SER A 18 64.33 -8.59 26.06
N ILE A 19 64.14 -7.37 26.57
CA ILE A 19 65.20 -6.56 27.20
C ILE A 19 65.49 -7.05 28.61
N SER A 20 64.47 -7.41 29.39
CA SER A 20 64.66 -7.93 30.76
C SER A 20 65.45 -9.25 30.76
N PHE A 21 65.40 -10.04 29.69
CA PHE A 21 66.11 -11.33 29.64
C PHE A 21 67.54 -11.25 29.09
N ASN A 22 67.91 -10.23 28.30
CA ASN A 22 69.32 -9.97 27.95
C ASN A 22 70.13 -9.40 29.13
N VAL A 23 69.46 -8.71 30.07
CA VAL A 23 70.12 -8.15 31.27
C VAL A 23 70.57 -9.25 32.25
N PHE A 24 70.06 -10.48 32.17
CA PHE A 24 70.52 -11.61 33.00
C PHE A 24 71.62 -12.48 32.36
N ALA A 25 72.17 -12.07 31.21
CA ALA A 25 73.37 -12.69 30.64
C ALA A 25 74.67 -11.96 31.06
N LYS A 26 74.59 -10.98 31.97
CA LYS A 26 75.74 -10.16 32.39
C LYS A 26 76.03 -10.32 33.89
N ASP A 27 77.10 -11.06 34.16
CA ASP A 27 77.88 -11.21 35.41
C ASP A 27 77.11 -11.32 36.75
N GLU A 28 76.99 -12.55 37.25
CA GLU A 28 77.10 -12.80 38.69
C GLU A 28 78.52 -13.33 38.98
N SER A 29 79.40 -12.39 39.29
CA SER A 29 80.71 -12.64 39.90
C SER A 29 80.54 -13.19 41.31
N SER A 30 80.31 -14.50 41.44
CA SER A 30 80.52 -15.22 42.69
C SER A 30 80.84 -16.69 42.44
N GLY A 31 82.05 -16.95 41.95
CA GLY A 31 82.92 -18.00 42.49
C GLY A 31 82.52 -19.47 42.37
N ASP A 32 81.41 -19.84 41.72
CA ASP A 32 81.09 -21.22 41.40
C ASP A 32 81.16 -21.48 39.89
N GLU A 33 81.55 -22.71 39.56
CA GLU A 33 81.91 -23.23 38.25
C GLU A 33 80.87 -22.91 37.18
N ILE A 34 81.31 -22.31 36.06
CA ILE A 34 80.49 -22.12 34.86
C ILE A 34 80.07 -23.51 34.40
N VAL A 35 78.80 -23.85 34.60
CA VAL A 35 78.20 -25.08 34.08
C VAL A 35 78.43 -25.09 32.55
N PRO A 36 78.89 -26.21 31.95
CA PRO A 36 79.16 -26.28 30.52
C PRO A 36 77.94 -25.81 29.72
N ALA A 37 78.17 -25.21 28.55
CA ALA A 37 77.15 -24.69 27.63
C ALA A 37 76.18 -25.74 27.03
N ASP A 38 76.09 -26.90 27.68
CA ASP A 38 75.29 -28.07 27.37
C ASP A 38 74.01 -28.14 28.24
N ASP A 39 73.96 -27.44 29.39
CA ASP A 39 72.73 -27.25 30.17
C ASP A 39 72.11 -25.88 29.86
N CYS A 40 71.42 -25.82 28.73
CA CYS A 40 71.02 -24.58 28.11
C CYS A 40 69.73 -23.99 28.71
N ALA A 41 69.77 -23.50 29.95
CA ALA A 41 68.69 -22.67 30.53
C ALA A 41 68.31 -21.45 29.65
N PRO A 42 69.23 -20.87 28.83
CA PRO A 42 68.88 -19.89 27.80
C PRO A 42 68.10 -20.48 26.61
N CYS A 43 68.32 -21.75 26.26
CA CYS A 43 67.64 -22.42 25.14
C CYS A 43 66.19 -22.76 25.48
N GLU A 44 65.90 -23.32 26.67
CA GLU A 44 64.52 -23.64 27.07
C GLU A 44 63.62 -22.39 27.14
N ARG A 45 64.21 -21.24 27.50
CA ARG A 45 63.53 -19.94 27.51
C ARG A 45 63.29 -19.40 26.09
N LEU A 46 64.20 -19.67 25.16
CA LEU A 46 64.03 -19.32 23.75
C LEU A 46 62.95 -20.18 23.09
N ASP A 47 62.90 -21.47 23.41
CA ASP A 47 61.85 -22.40 22.97
C ASP A 47 60.46 -21.95 23.46
N LEU A 48 60.37 -21.46 24.71
CA LEU A 48 59.14 -20.91 25.25
C LEU A 48 58.69 -19.64 24.49
N ILE A 49 59.63 -18.78 24.09
CA ILE A 49 59.34 -17.57 23.32
C ILE A 49 58.90 -17.92 21.90
N ASP A 50 59.56 -18.87 21.26
CA ASP A 50 59.19 -19.42 19.96
C ASP A 50 57.79 -20.00 19.97
N ALA A 51 57.46 -20.76 21.03
CA ALA A 51 56.12 -21.28 21.25
C ALA A 51 55.07 -20.17 21.46
N ILE A 52 55.39 -19.12 22.23
CA ILE A 52 54.47 -17.99 22.50
C ILE A 52 54.23 -17.14 21.25
N LEU A 53 55.28 -16.87 20.47
CA LEU A 53 55.22 -16.04 19.28
C LEU A 53 54.83 -16.85 18.03
N GLY A 54 54.83 -18.18 18.13
CA GLY A 54 54.58 -19.11 17.02
C GLY A 54 55.62 -19.04 15.92
N VAL A 55 56.87 -18.75 16.27
CA VAL A 55 58.02 -18.73 15.34
C VAL A 55 58.92 -19.92 15.60
N ASN A 56 59.70 -20.30 14.59
CA ASN A 56 60.79 -21.26 14.73
C ASN A 56 62.11 -20.52 14.43
N THR A 57 62.78 -20.06 15.48
CA THR A 57 64.05 -19.33 15.36
C THR A 57 65.23 -20.27 15.08
N TRP A 58 65.12 -21.56 15.43
CA TRP A 58 66.13 -22.59 15.19
C TRP A 58 66.36 -22.87 13.70
N GLU A 59 65.30 -22.87 12.87
CA GLU A 59 65.43 -22.97 11.40
C GLU A 59 66.13 -21.77 10.77
N LYS A 60 66.22 -20.64 11.49
CA LYS A 60 66.87 -19.40 11.02
C LYS A 60 68.27 -19.20 11.61
N VAL A 61 68.88 -20.22 12.21
CA VAL A 61 70.27 -20.20 12.69
C VAL A 61 71.21 -20.60 11.56
N SER A 62 71.90 -19.63 10.94
CA SER A 62 72.82 -19.90 9.83
C SER A 62 74.21 -20.39 10.25
N ASN A 63 74.61 -20.23 11.52
CA ASN A 63 75.95 -20.61 11.98
C ASN A 63 75.95 -21.25 13.38
N TYR A 64 76.29 -22.55 13.43
CA TYR A 64 76.19 -23.41 14.62
C TYR A 64 77.26 -23.11 15.69
N SER A 65 78.32 -22.36 15.35
CA SER A 65 79.40 -22.02 16.30
C SER A 65 78.99 -21.01 17.37
N ASP A 66 78.07 -20.10 17.03
CA ASP A 66 77.69 -18.98 17.91
C ASP A 66 76.28 -19.15 18.48
N LYS A 67 75.54 -20.19 18.05
CA LYS A 67 74.13 -20.49 18.40
C LYS A 67 73.17 -19.28 18.23
N GLN A 68 73.49 -18.32 17.36
CA GLN A 68 72.69 -17.11 17.13
C GLN A 68 71.91 -17.20 15.81
N SER A 69 70.63 -16.82 15.83
CA SER A 69 69.80 -16.77 14.63
C SER A 69 70.15 -15.58 13.72
N ASP A 70 69.83 -15.68 12.43
CA ASP A 70 69.92 -14.57 11.47
C ASP A 70 69.04 -13.41 11.91
N PHE A 71 67.91 -13.69 12.57
CA PHE A 71 67.11 -12.67 13.23
C PHE A 71 67.90 -11.95 14.33
N TYR A 72 68.64 -12.70 15.15
CA TYR A 72 69.49 -12.10 16.17
C TYR A 72 70.64 -11.29 15.56
N LYS A 73 71.34 -11.79 14.53
CA LYS A 73 72.47 -11.10 13.89
C LYS A 73 72.06 -9.88 13.05
N ASP A 74 71.05 -10.02 12.20
CA ASP A 74 70.68 -8.98 11.23
C ASP A 74 69.72 -7.94 11.79
N VAL A 75 68.88 -8.32 12.76
CA VAL A 75 67.84 -7.46 13.33
C VAL A 75 68.17 -7.08 14.78
N VAL A 76 68.44 -8.02 15.68
CA VAL A 76 68.61 -7.71 17.12
C VAL A 76 69.97 -7.07 17.44
N LEU A 77 71.08 -7.61 16.93
CA LEU A 77 72.46 -7.14 17.21
C LEU A 77 72.69 -5.70 16.74
N ASN A 78 72.18 -5.39 15.55
CA ASN A 78 72.18 -4.04 14.99
C ASN A 78 71.22 -3.08 15.73
N SER A 79 70.33 -3.61 16.58
CA SER A 79 69.38 -2.86 17.39
C SER A 79 69.80 -2.71 18.86
N ILE A 80 70.89 -3.36 19.32
CA ILE A 80 71.41 -3.16 20.68
C ILE A 80 72.20 -1.84 20.66
N PRO A 81 71.67 -0.76 21.27
CA PRO A 81 72.33 0.53 21.19
C PRO A 81 73.64 0.48 21.99
N GLY A 82 74.75 0.78 21.33
CA GLY A 82 75.96 1.19 22.03
C GLY A 82 75.79 2.64 22.48
N GLU A 83 75.52 2.87 23.76
CA GLU A 83 75.40 4.16 24.48
C GLU A 83 74.51 5.29 23.90
N GLU A 84 74.08 5.24 22.64
CA GLU A 84 73.19 6.20 21.99
C GLU A 84 71.89 5.52 21.53
N GLY A 85 70.75 6.14 21.84
CA GLY A 85 69.43 5.50 21.89
C GLY A 85 68.87 4.87 20.59
N ASN A 86 67.70 4.25 20.72
CA ASN A 86 67.00 3.44 19.72
C ASN A 86 67.07 3.99 18.28
N ASP A 87 67.78 3.30 17.38
CA ASP A 87 67.79 3.57 15.93
C ASP A 87 66.38 3.34 15.32
N PRO A 88 65.74 4.37 14.74
CA PRO A 88 64.42 4.26 14.11
C PRO A 88 64.33 3.18 13.01
N ASP A 89 65.40 2.97 12.24
CA ASP A 89 65.41 2.00 11.13
C ASP A 89 65.43 0.55 11.67
N ALA A 90 66.19 0.32 12.73
CA ALA A 90 66.25 -0.95 13.42
C ALA A 90 64.89 -1.32 14.05
N VAL A 91 64.22 -0.34 14.68
CA VAL A 91 62.85 -0.50 15.22
C VAL A 91 61.84 -0.81 14.11
N ALA A 92 61.97 -0.20 12.93
CA ALA A 92 61.09 -0.45 11.80
C ALA A 92 61.23 -1.88 11.25
N LYS A 93 62.46 -2.39 11.11
CA LYS A 93 62.73 -3.77 10.67
C LYS A 93 62.16 -4.79 11.66
N MET A 94 62.31 -4.54 12.96
CA MET A 94 61.78 -5.45 13.98
C MET A 94 60.24 -5.49 13.98
N LYS A 95 59.58 -4.35 13.74
CA LYS A 95 58.12 -4.29 13.56
C LYS A 95 57.64 -5.09 12.35
N GLU A 96 58.31 -4.95 11.21
CA GLU A 96 58.00 -5.74 10.00
C GLU A 96 58.19 -7.25 10.24
N PHE A 97 59.27 -7.65 10.93
CA PHE A 97 59.48 -9.05 11.28
C PHE A 97 58.34 -9.60 12.16
N ILE A 98 57.97 -8.89 13.23
CA ILE A 98 56.88 -9.30 14.12
C ILE A 98 55.57 -9.41 13.33
N LYS A 99 55.27 -8.41 12.50
CA LYS A 99 54.04 -8.34 11.72
C LYS A 99 53.93 -9.49 10.70
N GLY A 100 55.04 -9.87 10.08
CA GLY A 100 55.06 -10.90 9.03
C GLY A 100 55.26 -12.34 9.51
N ASN A 101 55.88 -12.54 10.68
CA ASN A 101 56.36 -13.87 11.08
C ASN A 101 55.74 -14.41 12.37
N THR A 102 55.03 -13.60 13.17
CA THR A 102 54.52 -14.04 14.48
C THR A 102 53.01 -14.15 14.52
N ILE A 103 52.49 -14.89 15.52
CA ILE A 103 51.07 -14.92 15.88
C ILE A 103 50.56 -13.52 16.19
N ILE A 104 51.37 -12.67 16.83
CA ILE A 104 51.01 -11.27 17.14
C ILE A 104 50.73 -10.50 15.84
N GLY A 105 51.62 -10.61 14.85
CA GLY A 105 51.43 -9.99 13.55
C GLY A 105 50.16 -10.46 12.82
N THR A 106 49.87 -11.75 12.90
CA THR A 106 48.64 -12.34 12.35
C THR A 106 47.39 -11.79 13.04
N LEU A 107 47.41 -11.68 14.37
CA LEU A 107 46.31 -11.09 15.15
C LEU A 107 46.11 -9.60 14.83
N GLU A 108 47.19 -8.83 14.70
CA GLU A 108 47.12 -7.42 14.31
C GLU A 108 46.49 -7.24 12.92
N SER A 109 46.89 -8.07 11.95
CA SER A 109 46.29 -8.09 10.61
C SER A 109 44.79 -8.42 10.67
N GLY A 110 44.42 -9.46 11.43
CA GLY A 110 43.02 -9.84 11.64
C GLY A 110 42.18 -8.73 12.30
N ILE A 111 42.75 -7.99 13.25
CA ILE A 111 42.09 -6.84 13.89
C ILE A 111 41.82 -5.72 12.88
N GLU A 112 42.77 -5.39 12.01
CA GLU A 112 42.55 -4.34 10.99
C GLU A 112 41.54 -4.78 9.92
N THR A 113 41.52 -6.05 9.52
CA THR A 113 40.46 -6.61 8.67
C THR A 113 39.09 -6.49 9.34
N ASN A 114 38.96 -6.96 10.58
CA ASN A 114 37.71 -6.87 11.34
C ASN A 114 37.24 -5.42 11.50
N LYS A 115 38.16 -4.48 11.72
CA LYS A 115 37.85 -3.05 11.79
C LYS A 115 37.30 -2.50 10.47
N THR A 116 37.85 -2.95 9.35
CA THR A 116 37.36 -2.60 8.00
C THR A 116 35.95 -3.17 7.78
N ASP A 117 35.73 -4.44 8.13
CA ASP A 117 34.43 -5.10 7.99
C ASP A 117 33.36 -4.47 8.89
N ILE A 118 33.71 -4.12 10.13
CA ILE A 118 32.83 -3.39 11.05
C ILE A 118 32.45 -2.02 10.47
N SER A 119 33.41 -1.32 9.85
CA SER A 119 33.14 -0.05 9.18
C SER A 119 32.18 -0.24 8.00
N GLY A 120 32.38 -1.29 7.19
CA GLY A 120 31.46 -1.65 6.10
C GLY A 120 30.05 -1.98 6.60
N ASN A 121 29.96 -2.79 7.66
CA ASN A 121 28.68 -3.14 8.29
C ASN A 121 27.96 -1.90 8.85
N LYS A 122 28.69 -0.95 9.42
CA LYS A 122 28.13 0.32 9.91
C LYS A 122 27.50 1.14 8.77
N THR A 123 28.14 1.17 7.60
CA THR A 123 27.58 1.81 6.41
C THR A 123 26.31 1.10 5.96
N SER A 124 26.34 -0.22 5.78
CA SER A 124 25.16 -1.02 5.38
C SER A 124 23.98 -0.87 6.34
N ILE A 125 24.22 -0.80 7.65
CA ILE A 125 23.17 -0.55 8.65
C ILE A 125 22.55 0.84 8.46
N THR A 126 23.37 1.85 8.15
CA THR A 126 22.90 3.21 7.91
C THR A 126 22.05 3.26 6.64
N ASP A 127 22.47 2.60 5.56
CA ASP A 127 21.71 2.52 4.32
C ASP A 127 20.37 1.79 4.51
N ASN A 128 20.39 0.66 5.22
CA ASN A 128 19.17 -0.07 5.58
C ASN A 128 18.23 0.77 6.43
N LYS A 129 18.76 1.56 7.38
CA LYS A 129 17.96 2.49 8.18
C LYS A 129 17.27 3.53 7.29
N ASN A 130 18.01 4.15 6.38
CA ASN A 130 17.46 5.13 5.45
C ASN A 130 16.37 4.53 4.54
N ALA A 131 16.58 3.31 4.05
CA ALA A 131 15.60 2.59 3.24
C ALA A 131 14.32 2.25 4.03
N ILE A 132 14.45 1.83 5.29
CA ILE A 132 13.31 1.58 6.19
C ILE A 132 12.53 2.87 6.44
N ASP A 133 13.23 3.97 6.72
CA ASP A 133 12.61 5.28 6.97
C ASP A 133 11.87 5.79 5.71
N ALA A 134 12.43 5.60 4.51
CA ALA A 134 11.75 5.90 3.25
C ALA A 134 10.51 5.02 3.02
N ASN A 135 10.62 3.71 3.25
CA ASN A 135 9.50 2.78 3.13
C ASN A 135 8.37 3.12 4.11
N ARG A 136 8.72 3.52 5.34
CA ARG A 136 7.75 3.98 6.34
C ARG A 136 6.92 5.16 5.83
N ILE A 137 7.56 6.15 5.20
CA ILE A 137 6.85 7.30 4.61
C ILE A 137 5.89 6.85 3.51
N VAL A 138 6.33 5.97 2.60
CA VAL A 138 5.48 5.43 1.52
C VAL A 138 4.26 4.68 2.09
N ILE A 139 4.46 3.85 3.12
CA ILE A 139 3.37 3.12 3.78
C ILE A 139 2.36 4.09 4.40
N THR A 140 2.82 5.16 5.06
CA THR A 140 1.93 6.20 5.59
C THR A 140 1.12 6.89 4.50
N ASN A 141 1.75 7.26 3.38
CA ASN A 141 1.06 7.86 2.24
C ASN A 141 0.01 6.91 1.64
N ASN A 142 0.36 5.64 1.45
CA ASN A 142 -0.57 4.63 0.96
C ASN A 142 -1.75 4.42 1.92
N THR A 143 -1.50 4.44 3.23
CA THR A 143 -2.55 4.33 4.26
C THR A 143 -3.54 5.50 4.15
N ASN A 144 -3.03 6.73 3.99
CA ASN A 144 -3.86 7.91 3.81
C ASN A 144 -4.69 7.84 2.51
N ALA A 145 -4.09 7.39 1.40
CA ALA A 145 -4.79 7.22 0.13
C ALA A 145 -5.89 6.16 0.21
N ILE A 146 -5.64 5.04 0.90
CA ILE A 146 -6.63 3.98 1.12
C ILE A 146 -7.81 4.52 1.93
N ASN A 147 -7.55 5.29 3.00
CA ASN A 147 -8.60 5.90 3.81
C ASN A 147 -9.44 6.90 3.01
N ALA A 148 -8.80 7.73 2.18
CA ALA A 148 -9.52 8.65 1.29
C ALA A 148 -10.41 7.90 0.27
N ASN A 149 -9.88 6.84 -0.35
CA ASN A 149 -10.65 6.01 -1.27
C ASN A 149 -11.83 5.33 -0.58
N ARG A 150 -11.66 4.87 0.66
CA ARG A 150 -12.75 4.28 1.47
C ARG A 150 -13.90 5.28 1.65
N THR A 151 -13.60 6.53 2.03
CA THR A 151 -14.64 7.57 2.18
C THR A 151 -15.37 7.85 0.86
N VAL A 152 -14.66 7.85 -0.28
CA VAL A 152 -15.29 8.03 -1.60
C VAL A 152 -16.22 6.87 -1.94
N ILE A 153 -15.81 5.62 -1.64
CA ILE A 153 -16.63 4.43 -1.86
C ILE A 153 -17.90 4.46 -1.00
N GLU A 154 -17.78 4.81 0.27
CA GLU A 154 -18.94 4.97 1.18
C GLU A 154 -19.92 6.03 0.64
N ASN A 155 -19.43 7.17 0.13
CA ASN A 155 -20.29 8.18 -0.50
C ASN A 155 -20.96 7.68 -1.80
N HIS A 156 -20.24 6.90 -2.61
CA HIS A 156 -20.80 6.33 -3.83
C HIS A 156 -21.91 5.31 -3.54
N GLU A 157 -21.73 4.49 -2.50
CA GLU A 157 -22.74 3.53 -2.04
C GLU A 157 -24.03 4.27 -1.64
N ASP A 158 -23.94 5.34 -0.84
CA ASP A 158 -25.08 6.18 -0.47
C ASP A 158 -25.78 6.78 -1.70
N ARG A 159 -25.01 7.25 -2.69
CA ARG A 159 -25.55 7.81 -3.94
C ARG A 159 -26.27 6.76 -4.77
N ILE A 160 -25.75 5.53 -4.83
CA ILE A 160 -26.39 4.42 -5.54
C ILE A 160 -27.74 4.09 -4.89
N GLN A 161 -27.79 3.94 -3.56
CA GLN A 161 -29.05 3.67 -2.85
C GLN A 161 -30.10 4.77 -3.07
N GLN A 162 -29.68 6.04 -3.11
CA GLN A 162 -30.57 7.15 -3.46
C GLN A 162 -31.07 7.08 -4.90
N LEU A 163 -30.21 6.71 -5.85
CA LEU A 163 -30.59 6.56 -7.26
C LEU A 163 -31.57 5.39 -7.45
N GLU A 164 -31.35 4.26 -6.79
CA GLU A 164 -32.27 3.12 -6.81
C GLU A 164 -33.65 3.50 -6.27
N SER A 165 -33.69 4.23 -5.15
CA SER A 165 -34.94 4.74 -4.56
C SER A 165 -35.67 5.69 -5.50
N ARG A 166 -34.94 6.59 -6.18
CA ARG A 166 -35.51 7.50 -7.19
C ARG A 166 -36.03 6.74 -8.40
N LYS A 167 -35.30 5.73 -8.89
CA LYS A 167 -35.73 4.86 -9.99
C LYS A 167 -37.03 4.14 -9.66
N LEU A 168 -37.14 3.54 -8.48
CA LEU A 168 -38.38 2.88 -8.03
C LEU A 168 -39.57 3.84 -7.96
N ASN A 169 -39.35 5.09 -7.53
CA ASN A 169 -40.39 6.10 -7.53
C ASN A 169 -40.79 6.52 -8.95
N LEU A 170 -39.82 6.72 -9.84
CA LEU A 170 -40.07 7.02 -11.26
C LEU A 170 -40.85 5.89 -11.94
N ASP A 171 -40.49 4.63 -11.70
CA ASP A 171 -41.20 3.48 -12.25
C ASP A 171 -42.67 3.45 -11.79
N LYS A 172 -42.95 3.79 -10.52
CA LYS A 172 -44.33 3.92 -10.01
C LYS A 172 -45.08 5.06 -10.71
N GLN A 173 -44.45 6.23 -10.85
CA GLN A 173 -45.05 7.38 -11.53
C GLN A 173 -45.33 7.10 -13.00
N ILE A 174 -44.39 6.47 -13.72
CA ILE A 174 -44.57 6.08 -15.13
C ILE A 174 -45.72 5.09 -15.27
N ASN A 175 -45.78 4.06 -14.41
CA ASN A 175 -46.88 3.10 -14.44
C ASN A 175 -48.23 3.76 -14.14
N GLN A 176 -48.26 4.75 -13.24
CA GLN A 176 -49.47 5.52 -12.98
C GLN A 176 -49.86 6.38 -14.18
N LEU A 177 -48.91 7.10 -14.78
CA LEU A 177 -49.14 7.88 -15.99
C LEU A 177 -49.66 7.00 -17.14
N HIS A 178 -49.12 5.81 -17.35
CA HIS A 178 -49.64 4.88 -18.35
C HIS A 178 -51.10 4.48 -18.08
N ARG A 179 -51.47 4.23 -16.82
CA ARG A 179 -52.86 3.94 -16.45
C ARG A 179 -53.76 5.16 -16.65
N ASP A 180 -53.30 6.35 -16.28
CA ASP A 180 -54.05 7.60 -16.43
C ASP A 180 -54.27 7.95 -17.90
N ILE A 181 -53.25 7.77 -18.75
CA ILE A 181 -53.34 7.96 -20.20
C ILE A 181 -54.33 6.95 -20.81
N LYS A 182 -54.24 5.67 -20.43
CA LYS A 182 -55.18 4.65 -20.93
C LYS A 182 -56.61 4.95 -20.49
N SER A 183 -56.79 5.36 -19.23
CA SER A 183 -58.08 5.81 -18.71
C SER A 183 -58.60 7.01 -19.49
N LEU A 184 -57.74 7.99 -19.79
CA LEU A 184 -58.12 9.15 -20.58
C LEU A 184 -58.56 8.77 -22.01
N ASP A 185 -57.81 7.93 -22.72
CA ASP A 185 -58.18 7.46 -24.06
C ASP A 185 -59.51 6.70 -24.05
N ASP A 186 -59.72 5.84 -23.04
CA ASP A 186 -60.97 5.10 -22.86
C ASP A 186 -62.17 6.03 -22.65
N ARG A 187 -62.00 7.05 -21.81
CA ARG A 187 -63.04 8.05 -21.52
C ARG A 187 -63.35 8.91 -22.74
N LEU A 188 -62.33 9.33 -23.49
CA LEU A 188 -62.50 10.10 -24.73
C LEU A 188 -63.24 9.27 -25.80
N ALA A 189 -62.82 8.03 -26.02
CA ALA A 189 -63.47 7.14 -26.98
C ALA A 189 -64.93 6.85 -26.58
N SER A 190 -65.19 6.62 -25.30
CA SER A 190 -66.54 6.46 -24.74
C SER A 190 -67.42 7.71 -24.94
N GLY A 191 -66.86 8.91 -24.70
CA GLY A 191 -67.56 10.19 -24.93
C GLY A 191 -67.89 10.45 -26.40
N ILE A 192 -67.01 10.06 -27.33
CA ILE A 192 -67.28 10.15 -28.77
C ILE A 192 -68.36 9.14 -29.17
N ALA A 193 -68.29 7.89 -28.69
CA ALA A 193 -69.33 6.90 -28.93
C ALA A 193 -70.70 7.37 -28.40
N ALA A 194 -70.72 8.01 -27.22
CA ALA A 194 -71.91 8.59 -26.62
C ALA A 194 -72.47 9.74 -27.47
N SER A 195 -71.59 10.58 -28.03
CA SER A 195 -71.98 11.65 -28.95
C SER A 195 -72.57 11.09 -30.25
N ASN A 196 -71.97 10.05 -30.82
CA ASN A 196 -72.51 9.35 -31.99
C ASN A 196 -73.90 8.75 -31.70
N ALA A 197 -74.08 8.16 -30.52
CA ALA A 197 -75.36 7.62 -30.08
C ALA A 197 -76.43 8.72 -29.97
N MET A 198 -76.09 9.88 -29.42
CA MET A 198 -77.01 11.03 -29.31
C MET A 198 -77.35 11.65 -30.68
N ALA A 199 -76.38 11.68 -31.59
CA ALA A 199 -76.57 12.17 -32.96
C ALA A 199 -77.56 11.30 -33.75
N GLY A 200 -77.54 9.99 -33.53
CA GLY A 200 -78.46 9.03 -34.15
C GLY A 200 -79.91 9.07 -33.62
N LEU A 201 -80.20 9.84 -32.56
CA LEU A 201 -81.54 9.89 -31.97
C LEU A 201 -82.54 10.63 -32.88
N VAL A 202 -83.60 9.92 -33.29
CA VAL A 202 -84.74 10.48 -34.02
C VAL A 202 -85.52 11.48 -33.17
N SER A 203 -86.22 12.41 -33.81
CA SER A 203 -86.97 13.49 -33.15
C SER A 203 -88.42 13.55 -33.63
N ALA A 204 -89.31 14.07 -32.79
CA ALA A 204 -90.73 14.23 -33.10
C ALA A 204 -90.95 15.04 -34.38
N THR A 205 -91.84 14.54 -35.25
CA THR A 205 -92.23 15.16 -36.53
C THR A 205 -93.71 15.54 -36.60
N LYS A 206 -94.49 15.25 -35.55
CA LYS A 206 -95.93 15.53 -35.50
C LYS A 206 -96.23 16.65 -34.50
N ASP A 207 -97.05 17.60 -34.92
CA ASP A 207 -97.42 18.79 -34.15
C ASP A 207 -98.04 18.42 -32.80
N GLY A 208 -97.58 19.11 -31.75
CA GLY A 208 -97.99 18.88 -30.36
C GLY A 208 -97.64 17.50 -29.79
N LYS A 209 -96.80 16.70 -30.47
CA LYS A 209 -96.37 15.38 -29.99
C LYS A 209 -94.96 15.39 -29.41
N SER A 210 -94.80 14.57 -28.38
CA SER A 210 -93.50 14.22 -27.80
C SER A 210 -93.04 12.87 -28.35
N MET A 211 -91.73 12.66 -28.43
CA MET A 211 -91.11 11.40 -28.82
C MET A 211 -89.99 11.05 -27.84
N ILE A 212 -89.89 9.76 -27.51
CA ILE A 212 -88.75 9.16 -26.81
C ILE A 212 -87.98 8.33 -27.84
N ALA A 213 -86.67 8.50 -27.88
CA ALA A 213 -85.78 7.77 -28.77
C ALA A 213 -84.66 7.12 -27.97
N VAL A 214 -84.18 5.96 -28.43
CA VAL A 214 -83.01 5.27 -27.91
C VAL A 214 -82.05 5.05 -29.09
N GLY A 215 -80.78 5.33 -28.86
CA GLY A 215 -79.72 5.27 -29.86
C GLY A 215 -78.51 4.54 -29.32
N LEU A 216 -77.80 3.85 -30.21
CA LEU A 216 -76.52 3.23 -29.91
C LEU A 216 -75.45 3.89 -30.76
N GLY A 217 -74.26 4.05 -30.21
CA GLY A 217 -73.14 4.66 -30.89
C GLY A 217 -71.87 3.91 -30.55
N THR A 218 -70.98 3.82 -31.53
CA THR A 218 -69.68 3.17 -31.36
C THR A 218 -68.58 4.09 -31.87
N TYR A 219 -67.40 3.95 -31.29
CA TYR A 219 -66.18 4.60 -31.74
C TYR A 219 -64.98 3.74 -31.31
N ARG A 220 -64.19 3.29 -32.29
CA ARG A 220 -63.11 2.30 -32.08
C ARG A 220 -63.65 1.05 -31.35
N ASP A 221 -63.06 0.69 -30.22
CA ASP A 221 -63.41 -0.45 -29.36
C ASP A 221 -64.41 -0.09 -28.22
N ARG A 222 -64.95 1.13 -28.24
CA ARG A 222 -65.92 1.61 -27.24
C ARG A 222 -67.30 1.78 -27.85
N SER A 223 -68.31 1.45 -27.05
CA SER A 223 -69.72 1.61 -27.37
C SER A 223 -70.43 2.41 -26.28
N ALA A 224 -71.52 3.07 -26.65
CA ALA A 224 -72.34 3.87 -25.76
C ALA A 224 -73.80 3.79 -26.15
N ILE A 225 -74.66 4.02 -25.16
CA ILE A 225 -76.11 4.08 -25.32
C ILE A 225 -76.58 5.49 -25.03
N ALA A 226 -77.53 5.98 -25.83
CA ALA A 226 -78.17 7.27 -25.67
C ALA A 226 -79.69 7.13 -25.56
N ILE A 227 -80.30 7.99 -24.77
CA ILE A 227 -81.75 8.15 -24.65
C ILE A 227 -82.05 9.64 -24.83
N GLY A 228 -83.02 9.96 -25.66
CA GLY A 228 -83.46 11.34 -25.85
C GLY A 228 -84.96 11.49 -25.87
N ILE A 229 -85.38 12.68 -25.48
CA ILE A 229 -86.76 13.15 -25.55
C ILE A 229 -86.81 14.36 -26.46
N SER A 230 -87.85 14.45 -27.28
CA SER A 230 -88.08 15.63 -28.13
C SER A 230 -89.56 15.97 -28.16
N ARG A 231 -89.88 17.25 -28.38
CA ARG A 231 -91.24 17.73 -28.54
C ARG A 231 -91.31 18.78 -29.62
N LEU A 232 -92.35 18.68 -30.46
CA LEU A 232 -92.75 19.71 -31.40
C LEU A 232 -93.90 20.52 -30.81
N SER A 233 -93.85 21.84 -30.91
CA SER A 233 -94.91 22.73 -30.45
C SER A 233 -96.23 22.46 -31.17
N ASP A 234 -97.33 22.87 -30.57
CA ASP A 234 -98.68 22.61 -31.11
C ASP A 234 -98.91 23.32 -32.45
N ASN A 235 -98.16 24.40 -32.72
CA ASN A 235 -98.18 25.12 -33.99
C ASN A 235 -97.15 24.60 -35.01
N GLY A 236 -96.42 23.52 -34.69
CA GLY A 236 -95.42 22.91 -35.57
C GLY A 236 -94.15 23.73 -35.80
N ARG A 237 -94.02 24.92 -35.20
CA ARG A 237 -92.93 25.85 -35.51
C ARG A 237 -91.69 25.69 -34.65
N TRP A 238 -91.81 25.19 -33.42
CA TRP A 238 -90.70 25.07 -32.47
C TRP A 238 -90.46 23.62 -32.08
N LYS A 239 -89.21 23.16 -32.20
CA LYS A 239 -88.79 21.82 -31.80
C LYS A 239 -87.74 21.92 -30.70
N ALA A 240 -87.93 21.19 -29.61
CA ALA A 240 -86.92 21.01 -28.57
C ALA A 240 -86.50 19.53 -28.50
N LYS A 241 -85.21 19.28 -28.30
CA LYS A 241 -84.63 17.94 -28.10
C LYS A 241 -83.65 17.98 -26.94
N PHE A 242 -83.75 16.97 -26.09
CA PHE A 242 -82.85 16.73 -24.97
C PHE A 242 -82.36 15.29 -25.05
N SER A 243 -81.08 15.05 -24.77
CA SER A 243 -80.46 13.73 -24.93
C SER A 243 -79.42 13.48 -23.86
N PHE A 244 -79.35 12.24 -23.42
CA PHE A 244 -78.38 11.71 -22.47
C PHE A 244 -77.69 10.52 -23.10
N ALA A 245 -76.41 10.31 -22.80
CA ALA A 245 -75.70 9.13 -23.21
C ALA A 245 -74.65 8.71 -22.19
N THR A 246 -74.39 7.41 -22.13
CA THR A 246 -73.39 6.83 -21.25
C THR A 246 -72.65 5.70 -21.94
N GLY A 247 -71.36 5.57 -21.63
CA GLY A 247 -70.52 4.48 -22.12
C GLY A 247 -70.99 3.11 -21.63
N MET A 248 -70.96 2.12 -22.51
CA MET A 248 -71.28 0.72 -22.19
C MET A 248 -70.02 -0.11 -21.90
N ASN A 249 -68.86 0.32 -22.41
CA ASN A 249 -67.58 -0.36 -22.25
C ASN A 249 -66.61 0.46 -21.40
N GLY A 250 -66.03 -0.15 -20.37
CA GLY A 250 -64.99 0.44 -19.52
C GLY A 250 -65.39 0.53 -18.04
N SER A 251 -64.38 0.70 -17.17
CA SER A 251 -64.56 0.88 -15.72
C SER A 251 -65.12 2.26 -15.35
N ASN A 252 -64.98 3.24 -16.24
CA ASN A 252 -65.45 4.61 -16.03
C ASN A 252 -66.69 4.87 -16.89
N LYS A 253 -67.81 5.14 -16.23
CA LYS A 253 -69.08 5.48 -16.87
C LYS A 253 -69.16 6.99 -17.04
N ASP A 254 -68.60 7.51 -18.12
CA ASP A 254 -68.78 8.92 -18.44
C ASP A 254 -70.22 9.17 -18.89
N LEU A 255 -70.80 10.27 -18.41
CA LEU A 255 -72.14 10.73 -18.74
C LEU A 255 -72.02 11.95 -19.65
N SER A 256 -72.67 11.89 -20.81
CA SER A 256 -72.77 12.99 -21.76
C SER A 256 -74.22 13.44 -21.87
N THR A 257 -74.44 14.75 -21.98
CA THR A 257 -75.80 15.33 -22.13
C THR A 257 -75.78 16.38 -23.21
N SER A 258 -76.89 16.54 -23.93
CA SER A 258 -77.05 17.59 -24.94
C SER A 258 -78.50 18.08 -24.99
N THR A 259 -78.66 19.36 -25.32
CA THR A 259 -79.96 20.01 -25.50
C THR A 259 -79.93 20.90 -26.74
N SER A 260 -81.03 21.00 -27.45
CA SER A 260 -81.16 21.83 -28.65
C SER A 260 -82.59 22.31 -28.84
N ILE A 261 -82.72 23.47 -29.48
CA ILE A 261 -83.99 24.06 -29.91
C ILE A 261 -83.87 24.51 -31.36
N GLY A 262 -84.90 24.30 -32.16
CA GLY A 262 -84.97 24.70 -33.55
C GLY A 262 -86.32 25.32 -33.89
N TYR A 263 -86.32 26.26 -34.83
CA TYR A 263 -87.51 26.89 -35.37
C TYR A 263 -87.64 26.58 -36.86
N GLN A 264 -88.83 26.20 -37.31
CA GLN A 264 -89.16 25.97 -38.72
C GLN A 264 -90.30 26.90 -39.15
N PHE A 265 -90.19 27.48 -40.36
CA PHE A 265 -91.11 28.48 -40.92
C PHE A 265 -91.76 28.00 -42.21
#